data_AF-A0A365PCT0-F1
#
_entry.id   AF-A0A365PCT0-F1
#
_cell.length_a   1.000
_cell.length_b   1.000
_cell.length_c   1.000
_cell.angle_alpha   90.00
_cell.angle_beta   90.00
_cell.angle_gamma   90.00
#
_symmetry.space_group_name_H-M   'P 1'
#
loop_
_entity.id
_entity.type
_entity.pdbx_description
1 polymer ?
#
loop_
_entity_poly.entity_id
_entity_poly.type
_entity_poly.pdbx_seq_one_letter_code
_entity_poly.pdbx_strand_id
1 'polypeptide(L)'
;MLLAPAAVSTALALWPIRRPFAAATAGWVWSLPAQELPLHVGALVGAATAPALAGRGGRAARPSDHVGVGIAVLTWAGLGVVVSRHVAAAAVLDRALAEGLGAGLGEGETTTSPSALHRTPWPRVLFRPWPLRPRGVRARRGMVYGPDPKTNRFDLYTRTGSSRAGGGNASGGNSGSSANSGNGAGDVRGVLVHIHGGHFRAGGPSRESRAMLFDHAARGWAAISTTYHLSPTPESGFPQHLVDVKRLLRWIRTEGRRTASGPTPRSWWRAAPPAHISR
;
A
#
# COMPACT_ATOMS: atom_id res chain seq x y z
N MET A 1 6.28 27.70 -21.04
CA MET A 1 7.06 27.30 -19.84
C MET A 1 6.25 26.51 -18.82
N LEU A 2 4.95 26.82 -18.61
CA LEU A 2 4.08 26.11 -17.63
C LEU A 2 3.97 24.58 -17.81
N LEU A 3 4.16 24.06 -19.04
CA LEU A 3 4.08 22.62 -19.32
C LEU A 3 5.39 21.86 -19.06
N ALA A 4 6.52 22.57 -18.92
CA ALA A 4 7.83 21.93 -18.83
C ALA A 4 7.96 20.98 -17.62
N PRO A 5 7.48 21.32 -16.40
CA PRO A 5 7.55 20.40 -15.27
C PRO A 5 6.77 19.09 -15.50
N ALA A 6 5.59 19.16 -16.11
CA ALA A 6 4.77 17.98 -16.40
C ALA A 6 5.41 17.10 -17.48
N ALA A 7 5.97 17.72 -18.53
CA ALA A 7 6.68 17.02 -19.60
C ALA A 7 7.95 16.33 -19.06
N VAL A 8 8.75 17.02 -18.26
CA VAL A 8 9.96 16.46 -17.62
C VAL A 8 9.61 15.31 -16.68
N SER A 9 8.57 15.48 -15.84
CA SER A 9 8.09 14.43 -14.94
C SER A 9 7.67 13.17 -15.73
N THR A 10 6.94 13.35 -16.83
CA THR A 10 6.49 12.26 -17.69
C THR A 10 7.66 11.58 -18.41
N ALA A 11 8.62 12.35 -18.91
CA ALA A 11 9.82 11.82 -19.56
C ALA A 11 10.65 10.97 -18.58
N LEU A 12 10.87 11.45 -17.36
CA LEU A 12 11.60 10.71 -16.32
C LEU A 12 10.85 9.46 -15.85
N ALA A 13 9.51 9.46 -15.88
CA ALA A 13 8.71 8.26 -15.61
C ALA A 13 8.85 7.19 -16.72
N LEU A 14 9.02 7.61 -17.97
CA LEU A 14 9.21 6.71 -19.11
C LEU A 14 10.64 6.20 -19.25
N TRP A 15 11.61 7.08 -18.99
CA TRP A 15 13.05 6.84 -19.14
C TRP A 15 13.78 7.22 -17.83
N PRO A 16 13.73 6.34 -16.81
CA PRO A 16 14.33 6.62 -15.52
C PRO A 16 15.86 6.65 -15.61
N ILE A 17 16.46 7.63 -14.93
CA ILE A 17 17.91 7.72 -14.76
C ILE A 17 18.35 6.57 -13.85
N ARG A 18 19.30 5.76 -14.31
CA ARG A 18 19.75 4.57 -13.55
C ARG A 18 20.97 4.82 -12.69
N ARG A 19 21.89 5.71 -13.10
CA ARG A 19 23.14 6.01 -12.41
C ARG A 19 23.62 7.44 -12.73
N PRO A 20 24.42 8.07 -11.85
CA PRO A 20 24.78 7.63 -10.49
C PRO A 20 23.59 7.74 -9.52
N PHE A 21 23.68 7.15 -8.32
CA PHE A 21 22.56 7.03 -7.36
C PHE A 21 21.87 8.37 -7.04
N ALA A 22 22.64 9.45 -6.91
CA ALA A 22 22.10 10.78 -6.66
C ALA A 22 21.18 11.25 -7.80
N ALA A 23 21.63 11.09 -9.06
CA ALA A 23 20.84 11.44 -10.24
C ALA A 23 19.63 10.52 -10.41
N ALA A 24 19.78 9.22 -10.12
CA ALA A 24 18.67 8.27 -10.11
C ALA A 24 17.59 8.64 -9.07
N THR A 25 18.02 9.02 -7.86
CA THR A 25 17.11 9.46 -6.78
C THR A 25 16.41 10.76 -7.15
N ALA A 26 17.14 11.75 -7.67
CA ALA A 26 16.56 13.01 -8.12
C ALA A 26 15.56 12.78 -9.27
N GLY A 27 15.95 11.99 -10.28
CA GLY A 27 15.08 11.62 -11.39
C GLY A 27 13.79 10.93 -10.94
N TRP A 28 13.91 9.99 -9.98
CA TRP A 28 12.75 9.33 -9.37
C TRP A 28 11.83 10.31 -8.63
N VAL A 29 12.38 11.23 -7.81
CA VAL A 29 11.56 12.25 -7.12
C VAL A 29 10.81 13.13 -8.13
N TRP A 30 11.46 13.52 -9.22
CA TRP A 30 10.84 14.33 -10.26
C TRP A 30 9.81 13.56 -11.11
N SER A 31 9.91 12.23 -11.21
CA SER A 31 8.91 11.41 -11.91
C SER A 31 7.66 11.10 -11.07
N LEU A 32 7.70 11.30 -9.75
CA LEU A 32 6.57 10.95 -8.86
C LEU A 32 5.22 11.52 -9.30
N PRO A 33 5.06 12.79 -9.71
CA PRO A 33 3.76 13.31 -10.15
C PRO A 33 3.16 12.50 -11.32
N ALA A 34 3.96 12.17 -12.32
CA ALA A 34 3.50 11.39 -13.47
C ALA A 34 3.23 9.92 -13.12
N GLN A 35 3.94 9.35 -12.15
CA GLN A 35 3.75 7.95 -11.71
C GLN A 35 2.57 7.78 -10.76
N GLU A 36 2.40 8.70 -9.80
CA GLU A 36 1.40 8.58 -8.73
C GLU A 36 0.08 9.26 -9.09
N LEU A 37 0.12 10.32 -9.91
CA LEU A 37 -1.04 11.15 -10.24
C LEU A 37 -1.15 11.46 -11.76
N PRO A 38 -1.03 10.47 -12.66
CA PRO A 38 -1.00 10.72 -14.11
C PRO A 38 -2.25 11.46 -14.61
N LEU A 39 -3.42 11.18 -14.02
CA LEU A 39 -4.68 11.84 -14.38
C LEU A 39 -4.70 13.32 -13.97
N HIS A 40 -4.17 13.66 -12.80
CA HIS A 40 -4.09 15.05 -12.34
C HIS A 40 -3.08 15.85 -13.18
N VAL A 41 -1.95 15.23 -13.53
CA VAL A 41 -0.97 15.84 -14.45
C VAL A 41 -1.60 16.07 -15.83
N GLY A 42 -2.31 15.07 -16.37
CA GLY A 42 -3.04 15.21 -17.64
C GLY A 42 -4.08 16.35 -17.59
N ALA A 43 -4.88 16.40 -16.53
CA ALA A 43 -5.88 17.46 -16.33
C ALA A 43 -5.24 18.86 -16.26
N LEU A 44 -4.12 19.02 -15.55
CA LEU A 44 -3.37 20.27 -15.48
C LEU A 44 -2.83 20.68 -16.87
N VAL A 45 -2.25 19.74 -17.60
CA VAL A 45 -1.73 19.97 -18.97
C VAL A 45 -2.87 20.37 -19.90
N GLY A 46 -4.01 19.69 -19.85
CA GLY A 46 -5.20 20.03 -20.64
C GLY A 46 -5.77 21.39 -20.30
N ALA A 47 -5.87 21.74 -19.02
CA ALA A 47 -6.31 23.06 -18.58
C ALA A 47 -5.36 24.17 -19.05
N ALA A 48 -4.05 23.92 -19.00
CA ALA A 48 -3.03 24.88 -19.43
C ALA A 48 -3.01 25.10 -20.96
N THR A 49 -3.45 24.13 -21.77
CA THR A 49 -3.53 24.27 -23.24
C THR A 49 -4.91 24.63 -23.76
N ALA A 50 -5.97 24.51 -22.94
CA ALA A 50 -7.33 24.82 -23.33
C ALA A 50 -7.52 26.21 -23.98
N PRO A 51 -6.90 27.31 -23.49
CA PRO A 51 -7.05 28.63 -24.13
C PRO A 51 -6.48 28.70 -25.54
N ALA A 52 -5.34 28.02 -25.78
CA ALA A 52 -4.70 27.96 -27.10
C ALA A 52 -5.54 27.14 -28.10
N LEU A 53 -6.23 26.11 -27.63
CA LEU A 53 -7.13 25.28 -28.44
C LEU A 53 -8.50 25.94 -28.69
N ALA A 54 -9.00 26.71 -27.71
CA ALA A 54 -10.32 27.33 -27.77
C ALA A 54 -10.37 28.62 -28.62
N GLY A 55 -9.23 29.11 -29.14
CA GLY A 55 -9.18 30.31 -29.98
C GLY A 55 -9.79 31.57 -29.34
N ARG A 56 -9.84 31.65 -28.00
CA ARG A 56 -10.55 32.72 -27.29
C ARG A 56 -9.83 34.05 -27.47
N GLY A 57 -10.38 34.89 -28.35
CA GLY A 57 -10.11 36.33 -28.39
C GLY A 57 -9.62 36.94 -29.70
N GLY A 58 -9.96 36.38 -30.88
CA GLY A 58 -9.61 36.99 -32.17
C GLY A 58 -8.11 37.17 -32.42
N ARG A 59 -7.27 36.56 -31.58
CA ARG A 59 -5.81 36.65 -31.62
C ARG A 59 -5.27 35.55 -32.51
N ALA A 60 -4.49 35.90 -33.51
CA ALA A 60 -3.81 34.92 -34.36
C ALA A 60 -2.91 34.01 -33.51
N ALA A 61 -2.92 32.71 -33.83
CA ALA A 61 -2.08 31.72 -33.16
C ALA A 61 -0.60 32.10 -33.29
N ARG A 62 0.10 32.13 -32.16
CA ARG A 62 1.55 32.40 -32.15
C ARG A 62 2.30 31.08 -32.38
N PRO A 63 3.52 31.12 -32.95
CA PRO A 63 4.38 29.94 -33.04
C PRO A 63 4.58 29.23 -31.68
N SER A 64 4.63 30.00 -30.58
CA SER A 64 4.69 29.48 -29.22
C SER A 64 3.51 28.61 -28.82
N ASP A 65 2.32 28.87 -29.38
CA ASP A 65 1.08 28.16 -29.06
C ASP A 65 1.10 26.76 -29.68
N HIS A 66 1.60 26.65 -30.92
CA HIS A 66 1.82 25.36 -31.58
C HIS A 66 2.86 24.50 -30.83
N VAL A 67 3.96 25.10 -30.38
CA VAL A 67 4.96 24.41 -29.56
C VAL A 67 4.35 23.93 -28.24
N GLY A 68 3.56 24.77 -27.57
CA GLY A 68 2.87 24.41 -26.34
C GLY A 68 1.88 23.24 -26.53
N VAL A 69 1.08 23.27 -27.58
CA VAL A 69 0.16 22.18 -27.94
C VAL A 69 0.93 20.89 -28.25
N GLY A 70 2.02 20.97 -29.01
CA GLY A 70 2.89 19.82 -29.30
C GLY A 70 3.44 19.16 -28.03
N ILE A 71 3.96 19.95 -27.10
CA ILE A 71 4.45 19.46 -25.79
C ILE A 71 3.30 18.80 -25.01
N ALA A 72 2.10 19.39 -25.01
CA ALA A 72 0.96 18.81 -24.31
C ALA A 72 0.51 17.48 -24.90
N VAL A 73 0.44 17.36 -26.23
CA VAL A 73 0.11 16.10 -26.92
C VAL A 73 1.12 15.01 -26.58
N LEU A 74 2.42 15.33 -26.65
CA LEU A 74 3.48 14.40 -26.28
C LEU A 74 3.41 13.99 -24.80
N THR A 75 3.07 14.93 -23.91
CA THR A 75 2.91 14.64 -22.49
C THR A 75 1.70 13.72 -22.24
N TRP A 76 0.55 13.97 -22.87
CA TRP A 76 -0.62 13.10 -22.77
C TRP A 76 -0.35 11.69 -23.33
N ALA A 77 0.31 11.59 -24.48
CA ALA A 77 0.73 10.31 -25.05
C ALA A 77 1.67 9.55 -24.09
N GLY A 78 2.65 10.26 -23.51
CA GLY A 78 3.56 9.69 -22.53
C GLY A 78 2.86 9.20 -21.26
N LEU A 79 1.92 9.99 -20.71
CA LEU A 79 1.10 9.58 -19.57
C LEU A 79 0.22 8.36 -19.90
N GLY A 80 -0.31 8.28 -21.12
CA GLY A 80 -1.02 7.09 -21.61
C GLY A 80 -0.15 5.84 -21.58
N VAL A 81 1.12 5.95 -21.99
CA VAL A 81 2.10 4.85 -21.91
C VAL A 81 2.44 4.51 -20.45
N VAL A 82 2.55 5.50 -19.56
CA VAL A 82 2.77 5.26 -18.12
C VAL A 82 1.60 4.46 -17.53
N VAL A 83 0.36 4.87 -17.80
CA VAL A 83 -0.85 4.17 -17.34
C VAL A 83 -0.92 2.75 -17.92
N SER A 84 -0.63 2.56 -19.20
CA SER A 84 -0.67 1.23 -19.81
C SER A 84 0.37 0.29 -19.20
N ARG A 85 1.59 0.78 -18.90
CA ARG A 85 2.62 0.02 -18.18
C ARG A 85 2.15 -0.38 -16.78
N HIS A 86 1.46 0.50 -16.05
CA HIS A 86 0.90 0.18 -14.73
C HIS A 86 -0.17 -0.92 -14.80
N VAL A 87 -1.05 -0.87 -15.79
CA VAL A 87 -2.08 -1.91 -15.99
C VAL A 87 -1.46 -3.24 -16.39
N ALA A 88 -0.47 -3.24 -17.29
CA ALA A 88 0.23 -4.46 -17.70
C ALA A 88 1.01 -5.11 -16.55
N ALA A 89 1.56 -4.31 -15.63
CA ALA A 89 2.28 -4.80 -14.46
C ALA A 89 1.39 -5.66 -13.53
N ALA A 90 0.09 -5.38 -13.47
CA ALA A 90 -0.85 -6.17 -12.67
C ALA A 90 -0.93 -7.62 -13.16
N ALA A 91 -1.06 -7.83 -14.47
CA ALA A 91 -1.12 -9.17 -15.06
C ALA A 91 0.18 -9.98 -14.85
N VAL A 92 1.34 -9.29 -14.86
CA VAL A 92 2.63 -9.92 -14.56
C VAL A 92 2.71 -10.32 -13.09
N LEU A 93 2.26 -9.46 -12.18
CA LEU A 93 2.21 -9.75 -10.75
C LEU A 93 1.26 -10.91 -10.45
N ASP A 94 0.07 -10.93 -11.02
CA ASP A 94 -0.91 -12.00 -10.83
C ASP A 94 -0.35 -13.35 -11.29
N ARG A 95 0.36 -13.37 -12.44
CA ARG A 95 1.05 -14.57 -12.93
C ARG A 95 2.15 -15.03 -11.97
N ALA A 96 3.01 -14.12 -11.53
CA ALA A 96 4.09 -14.45 -10.60
C ALA A 96 3.56 -14.94 -9.23
N LEU A 97 2.44 -14.38 -8.76
CA LEU A 97 1.77 -14.84 -7.55
C LEU A 97 1.16 -16.24 -7.75
N ALA A 98 0.51 -16.50 -8.88
CA ALA A 98 -0.04 -17.81 -9.19
C ALA A 98 1.04 -18.89 -9.25
N GLU A 99 2.18 -18.58 -9.90
CA GLU A 99 3.34 -19.48 -9.98
C GLU A 99 3.99 -19.70 -8.60
N GLY A 100 4.21 -18.64 -7.82
CA GLY A 100 4.92 -18.71 -6.55
C GLY A 100 4.11 -19.29 -5.38
N LEU A 101 2.79 -19.10 -5.38
CA LEU A 101 1.90 -19.65 -4.34
C LEU A 101 1.53 -21.12 -4.58
N GLY A 102 1.67 -21.60 -5.83
CA GLY A 102 1.35 -22.97 -6.24
C GLY A 102 -0.14 -23.33 -6.13
N ALA A 103 -0.52 -24.50 -6.65
CA ALA A 103 -1.89 -25.01 -6.55
C ALA A 103 -2.33 -25.34 -5.10
N GLY A 104 -1.39 -25.40 -4.15
CA GLY A 104 -1.61 -25.84 -2.77
C GLY A 104 -2.30 -24.82 -1.85
N LEU A 105 -2.52 -23.58 -2.27
CA LEU A 105 -3.43 -22.65 -1.57
C LEU A 105 -4.89 -22.77 -2.06
N GLY A 106 -5.15 -23.59 -3.08
CA GLY A 106 -6.48 -23.80 -3.67
C GLY A 106 -7.43 -24.67 -2.83
N GLU A 107 -6.92 -25.44 -1.85
CA GLU A 107 -7.77 -26.23 -0.94
C GLU A 107 -8.13 -25.47 0.35
N GLY A 108 -7.34 -24.44 0.69
CA GLY A 108 -7.65 -23.50 1.76
C GLY A 108 -8.41 -22.30 1.20
N GLU A 109 -9.72 -22.45 1.02
CA GLU A 109 -10.73 -21.39 0.85
C GLU A 109 -10.13 -20.00 0.56
N THR A 110 -9.88 -19.69 -0.72
CA THR A 110 -9.50 -18.34 -1.12
C THR A 110 -10.67 -17.42 -0.80
N THR A 111 -10.68 -16.83 0.39
CA THR A 111 -11.83 -16.03 0.85
C THR A 111 -11.99 -14.71 0.07
N THR A 112 -11.02 -14.36 -0.77
CA THR A 112 -11.13 -13.27 -1.73
C THR A 112 -11.66 -13.81 -3.06
N SER A 113 -12.98 -14.01 -3.13
CA SER A 113 -13.64 -14.03 -4.43
C SER A 113 -13.36 -12.69 -5.12
N PRO A 114 -12.82 -12.65 -6.36
CA PRO A 114 -12.71 -11.42 -7.11
C PRO A 114 -14.13 -10.93 -7.35
N SER A 115 -14.62 -10.01 -6.53
CA SER A 115 -15.97 -9.50 -6.72
C SER A 115 -15.97 -8.78 -8.07
N ALA A 116 -16.79 -9.29 -9.00
CA ALA A 116 -16.93 -8.80 -10.38
C ALA A 116 -17.44 -7.34 -10.47
N LEU A 117 -17.63 -6.67 -9.33
CA LEU A 117 -18.06 -5.29 -9.19
C LEU A 117 -17.12 -4.50 -8.27
N HIS A 118 -15.80 -4.66 -8.41
CA HIS A 118 -14.89 -3.63 -7.90
C HIS A 118 -14.96 -2.40 -8.81
N ARG A 119 -16.00 -1.58 -8.64
CA ARG A 119 -15.95 -0.20 -9.10
C ARG A 119 -14.90 0.50 -8.25
N THR A 120 -13.70 0.68 -8.80
CA THR A 120 -12.72 1.63 -8.27
C THR A 120 -13.48 2.91 -7.95
N PRO A 121 -13.53 3.37 -6.69
CA PRO A 121 -14.30 4.54 -6.34
C PRO A 121 -13.55 5.77 -6.86
N TRP A 122 -13.64 6.02 -8.17
CA TRP A 122 -12.98 7.10 -8.89
C TRP A 122 -13.11 8.46 -8.19
N PRO A 123 -14.27 8.84 -7.62
CA PRO A 123 -14.36 10.07 -6.84
C PRO A 123 -13.41 10.09 -5.63
N ARG A 124 -13.24 8.97 -4.92
CA ARG A 124 -12.30 8.91 -3.79
C ARG A 124 -10.84 8.99 -4.26
N VAL A 125 -10.51 8.36 -5.39
CA VAL A 125 -9.15 8.40 -5.97
C VAL A 125 -8.80 9.81 -6.43
N LEU A 126 -9.73 10.50 -7.09
CA LEU A 126 -9.51 11.85 -7.62
C LEU A 126 -9.48 12.92 -6.51
N PHE A 127 -10.36 12.81 -5.49
CA PHE A 127 -10.57 13.87 -4.49
C PHE A 127 -9.91 13.62 -3.12
N ARG A 128 -9.38 12.43 -2.83
CA ARG A 128 -8.72 12.12 -1.55
C ARG A 128 -7.38 11.40 -1.77
N PRO A 129 -6.35 12.12 -2.26
CA PRO A 129 -5.03 11.52 -2.52
C PRO A 129 -4.32 11.04 -1.24
N TRP A 130 -4.75 11.52 -0.06
CA TRP A 130 -4.12 11.14 1.21
C TRP A 130 -4.89 10.01 1.92
N PRO A 131 -4.24 8.86 2.21
CA PRO A 131 -4.87 7.74 2.89
C PRO A 131 -4.99 8.01 4.40
N LEU A 132 -6.10 8.64 4.80
CA LEU A 132 -6.48 8.81 6.20
C LEU A 132 -7.01 7.49 6.77
N ARG A 133 -6.73 7.24 8.06
CA ARG A 133 -7.18 6.01 8.73
C ARG A 133 -8.71 6.02 8.88
N PRO A 134 -9.43 5.02 8.35
CA PRO A 134 -10.87 4.90 8.54
C PRO A 134 -11.23 4.68 10.02
N ARG A 135 -12.40 5.14 10.45
CA ARG A 135 -12.90 4.95 11.84
C ARG A 135 -13.06 3.47 12.21
N GLY A 136 -13.29 2.60 11.23
CA GLY A 136 -13.40 1.15 11.43
C GLY A 136 -12.06 0.40 11.53
N VAL A 137 -10.92 1.08 11.47
CA VAL A 137 -9.59 0.44 11.50
C VAL A 137 -8.84 0.84 12.77
N ARG A 138 -8.45 -0.16 13.56
CA ARG A 138 -7.59 0.01 14.73
C ARG A 138 -6.13 -0.12 14.28
N ALA A 139 -5.29 0.81 14.74
CA ALA A 139 -3.85 0.80 14.47
C ALA A 139 -3.08 0.61 15.76
N ARG A 140 -2.25 -0.43 15.83
CA ARG A 140 -1.25 -0.65 16.89
C ARG A 140 0.11 -0.40 16.28
N ARG A 141 0.85 0.60 16.78
CA ARG A 141 2.11 1.02 16.19
C ARG A 141 3.31 0.62 17.04
N GLY A 142 4.46 0.46 16.40
CA GLY A 142 5.74 0.23 17.10
C GLY A 142 5.81 -1.10 17.85
N MET A 143 5.12 -2.13 17.37
CA MET A 143 5.25 -3.49 17.89
C MET A 143 6.64 -4.03 17.52
N VAL A 144 7.28 -4.79 18.39
CA VAL A 144 8.64 -5.32 18.16
C VAL A 144 8.58 -6.82 17.89
N TYR A 145 9.33 -7.30 16.91
CA TYR A 145 9.36 -8.73 16.52
C TYR A 145 10.74 -9.37 16.62
N GLY A 146 11.78 -8.60 16.96
CA GLY A 146 13.17 -9.05 16.93
C GLY A 146 14.05 -8.37 17.99
N PRO A 147 15.33 -8.72 18.04
CA PRO A 147 16.25 -8.30 19.10
C PRO A 147 16.58 -6.81 19.07
N ASP A 148 16.50 -6.15 17.90
CA ASP A 148 16.71 -4.71 17.80
C ASP A 148 15.36 -3.97 17.75
N PRO A 149 14.91 -3.33 18.84
CA PRO A 149 13.61 -2.65 18.88
C PRO A 149 13.55 -1.41 17.98
N LYS A 150 14.69 -0.87 17.55
CA LYS A 150 14.71 0.29 16.65
C LYS A 150 14.38 -0.14 15.22
N THR A 151 14.93 -1.26 14.76
CA THR A 151 14.81 -1.71 13.37
C THR A 151 13.77 -2.82 13.20
N ASN A 152 13.63 -3.72 14.16
CA ASN A 152 12.67 -4.84 14.14
C ASN A 152 11.31 -4.41 14.70
N ARG A 153 10.72 -3.37 14.12
CA ARG A 153 9.39 -2.86 14.48
C ARG A 153 8.38 -3.04 13.37
N PHE A 154 7.10 -3.11 13.73
CA PHE A 154 5.99 -3.13 12.79
C PHE A 154 4.76 -2.41 13.36
N ASP A 155 3.90 -1.98 12.45
CA ASP A 155 2.56 -1.50 12.75
C ASP A 155 1.55 -2.55 12.32
N LEU A 156 0.53 -2.78 13.15
CA LEU A 156 -0.56 -3.71 12.92
C LEU A 156 -1.89 -2.96 12.79
N TYR A 157 -2.60 -3.25 11.71
CA TYR A 157 -3.91 -2.70 11.39
C TYR A 157 -4.94 -3.82 11.36
N THR A 158 -6.01 -3.68 12.14
CA THR A 158 -7.11 -4.65 12.20
C THR A 158 -8.45 -3.94 12.12
N ARG A 159 -9.49 -4.65 11.70
CA ARG A 159 -10.86 -4.16 11.83
C ARG A 159 -11.16 -3.92 13.31
N THR A 160 -11.72 -2.76 13.63
CA THR A 160 -12.27 -2.51 14.96
C THR A 160 -13.46 -3.46 15.10
N GLY A 161 -13.33 -4.48 15.94
CA GLY A 161 -14.42 -5.41 16.19
C GLY A 161 -15.67 -4.63 16.57
N SER A 162 -16.78 -4.92 15.90
CA SER A 162 -18.11 -4.62 16.43
C SER A 162 -18.25 -5.46 17.69
N SER A 163 -17.74 -4.94 18.81
CA SER A 163 -18.29 -5.28 20.11
C SER A 163 -19.78 -5.02 19.98
N ARG A 164 -20.54 -6.11 19.82
CA ARG A 164 -21.99 -6.14 20.02
C ARG A 164 -22.28 -5.19 21.18
N ALA A 165 -23.16 -4.22 20.95
CA ALA A 165 -23.68 -3.39 22.02
C ALA A 165 -24.18 -4.34 23.11
N GLY A 166 -23.41 -4.45 24.20
CA GLY A 166 -23.86 -5.08 25.43
C GLY A 166 -24.79 -4.09 26.09
N GLY A 167 -26.07 -4.19 25.77
CA GLY A 167 -27.12 -3.39 26.37
C GLY A 167 -28.48 -3.95 25.99
N GLY A 168 -29.12 -4.66 26.92
CA GLY A 168 -30.54 -4.98 26.81
C GLY A 168 -30.95 -6.42 27.13
N ASN A 169 -31.09 -6.69 28.42
CA ASN A 169 -32.06 -7.57 29.07
C ASN A 169 -31.92 -9.10 28.99
N ALA A 170 -31.77 -9.68 30.18
CA ALA A 170 -32.07 -11.07 30.46
C ALA A 170 -33.59 -11.32 30.36
N SER A 171 -33.99 -12.37 29.65
CA SER A 171 -35.16 -13.20 30.02
C SER A 171 -35.21 -14.47 29.16
N GLY A 172 -35.19 -15.61 29.86
CA GLY A 172 -35.87 -16.88 29.56
C GLY A 172 -35.85 -17.50 28.16
N GLY A 173 -35.32 -18.72 28.05
CA GLY A 173 -35.69 -19.65 26.99
C GLY A 173 -34.66 -20.74 26.72
N ASN A 174 -34.86 -21.92 27.29
CA ASN A 174 -34.12 -23.14 26.96
C ASN A 174 -34.75 -23.80 25.72
N SER A 175 -33.96 -24.09 24.69
CA SER A 175 -34.27 -25.14 23.71
C SER A 175 -33.01 -25.50 22.92
N GLY A 176 -32.61 -26.76 23.05
CA GLY A 176 -31.47 -27.34 22.36
C GLY A 176 -31.63 -27.38 20.84
N SER A 177 -30.56 -27.05 20.14
CA SER A 177 -30.19 -27.61 18.84
C SER A 177 -28.69 -27.44 18.70
N SER A 178 -27.96 -28.54 18.86
CA SER A 178 -26.55 -28.64 18.56
C SER A 178 -26.39 -28.61 17.04
N ALA A 179 -26.23 -27.42 16.49
CA ALA A 179 -25.82 -27.20 15.11
C ALA A 179 -24.61 -26.26 15.16
N ASN A 180 -23.44 -26.87 14.95
CA ASN A 180 -22.11 -26.30 14.71
C ASN A 180 -22.11 -24.81 14.29
N SER A 181 -22.22 -23.91 15.27
CA SER A 181 -22.05 -22.47 15.06
C SER A 181 -20.64 -22.11 15.48
N GLY A 182 -19.73 -22.14 14.51
CA GLY A 182 -18.34 -21.73 14.69
C GLY A 182 -18.22 -20.39 15.41
N ASN A 183 -17.40 -20.38 16.45
CA ASN A 183 -17.01 -19.27 17.32
C ASN A 183 -17.03 -17.88 16.63
N GLY A 184 -18.13 -17.15 16.78
CA GLY A 184 -18.37 -15.83 16.18
C GLY A 184 -17.66 -14.66 16.87
N ALA A 185 -16.42 -14.84 17.33
CA ALA A 185 -15.62 -13.81 17.98
C ALA A 185 -14.24 -13.67 17.32
N GLY A 186 -14.14 -12.81 16.29
CA GLY A 186 -12.92 -12.07 16.00
C GLY A 186 -11.78 -12.79 15.28
N ASP A 187 -12.05 -13.83 14.50
CA ASP A 187 -11.01 -14.44 13.65
C ASP A 187 -10.66 -13.56 12.45
N VAL A 188 -9.36 -13.30 12.28
CA VAL A 188 -8.82 -12.56 11.14
C VAL A 188 -8.74 -13.49 9.93
N ARG A 189 -9.18 -12.99 8.76
CA ARG A 189 -9.26 -13.79 7.51
C ARG A 189 -7.91 -14.22 6.97
N GLY A 190 -6.85 -13.53 7.38
CA GLY A 190 -5.49 -13.72 6.91
C GLY A 190 -4.58 -12.59 7.39
N VAL A 191 -3.29 -12.73 7.13
CA VAL A 191 -2.27 -11.73 7.45
C VAL A 191 -1.69 -11.17 6.16
N LEU A 192 -1.76 -9.86 5.98
CA LEU A 192 -1.10 -9.15 4.89
C LEU A 192 0.18 -8.51 5.43
N VAL A 193 1.34 -8.82 4.86
CA VAL A 193 2.62 -8.22 5.26
C VAL A 193 3.10 -7.27 4.18
N HIS A 194 3.25 -6.00 4.54
CA HIS A 194 3.83 -4.97 3.70
C HIS A 194 5.26 -4.65 4.16
N ILE A 195 6.19 -4.74 3.21
CA ILE A 195 7.60 -4.38 3.36
C ILE A 195 7.79 -3.09 2.56
N HIS A 196 8.23 -2.02 3.21
CA HIS A 196 8.35 -0.71 2.56
C HIS A 196 9.47 -0.69 1.50
N GLY A 197 9.38 0.23 0.55
CA GLY A 197 10.43 0.51 -0.43
C GLY A 197 11.61 1.30 0.16
N GLY A 198 12.37 1.98 -0.70
CA GLY A 198 13.48 2.85 -0.29
C GLY A 198 14.88 2.24 -0.42
N HIS A 199 15.06 1.28 -1.34
CA HIS A 199 16.36 0.68 -1.69
C HIS A 199 17.10 0.07 -0.50
N PHE A 200 16.40 -0.36 0.55
CA PHE A 200 17.00 -0.82 1.82
C PHE A 200 17.85 0.24 2.55
N ARG A 201 17.79 1.51 2.14
CA ARG A 201 18.57 2.63 2.69
C ARG A 201 17.73 3.57 3.54
N ALA A 202 16.43 3.65 3.25
CA ALA A 202 15.49 4.55 3.89
C ALA A 202 14.12 3.88 3.98
N GLY A 203 13.28 4.39 4.89
CA GLY A 203 11.90 3.94 5.02
C GLY A 203 11.44 3.88 6.46
N GLY A 204 10.22 3.38 6.64
CA GLY A 204 9.58 3.30 7.93
C GLY A 204 8.23 2.60 7.82
N PRO A 205 7.69 2.09 8.93
CA PRO A 205 6.41 1.41 8.86
C PRO A 205 5.34 2.47 8.55
N SER A 206 4.39 2.09 7.71
CA SER A 206 3.22 2.93 7.42
C SER A 206 3.54 4.30 6.80
N ARG A 207 4.71 4.49 6.17
CA ARG A 207 4.97 5.67 5.32
C ARG A 207 4.30 5.50 3.96
N GLU A 208 4.37 4.29 3.43
CA GLU A 208 3.83 3.87 2.13
C GLU A 208 2.62 2.94 2.31
N SER A 209 1.83 2.74 1.26
CA SER A 209 0.78 1.70 1.16
C SER A 209 -0.36 1.75 2.20
N ARG A 210 -0.51 2.86 2.94
CA ARG A 210 -1.56 3.02 3.96
C ARG A 210 -2.97 2.78 3.43
N ALA A 211 -3.27 3.22 2.20
CA ALA A 211 -4.57 2.99 1.56
C ALA A 211 -4.90 1.49 1.51
N MET A 212 -3.97 0.70 0.97
CA MET A 212 -4.07 -0.75 0.85
C MET A 212 -4.19 -1.42 2.22
N LEU A 213 -3.33 -1.03 3.18
CA LEU A 213 -3.35 -1.60 4.53
C LEU A 213 -4.68 -1.34 5.24
N PHE A 214 -5.23 -0.13 5.12
CA PHE A 214 -6.52 0.21 5.71
C PHE A 214 -7.69 -0.50 5.04
N ASP A 215 -7.68 -0.62 3.71
CA ASP A 215 -8.71 -1.35 2.98
C ASP A 215 -8.73 -2.84 3.37
N HIS A 216 -7.57 -3.49 3.39
CA HIS A 216 -7.47 -4.90 3.80
C HIS A 216 -7.85 -5.09 5.28
N ALA A 217 -7.38 -4.20 6.17
CA ALA A 217 -7.78 -4.23 7.57
C ALA A 217 -9.30 -4.06 7.72
N ALA A 218 -9.90 -3.13 6.98
CA ALA A 218 -11.35 -2.93 6.98
C ALA A 218 -12.10 -4.16 6.43
N ARG A 219 -11.48 -5.01 5.60
CA ARG A 219 -12.03 -6.28 5.09
C ARG A 219 -11.81 -7.48 6.02
N GLY A 220 -11.21 -7.27 7.19
CA GLY A 220 -11.01 -8.30 8.21
C GLY A 220 -9.65 -9.01 8.15
N TRP A 221 -8.70 -8.48 7.37
CA TRP A 221 -7.30 -8.94 7.41
C TRP A 221 -6.54 -8.30 8.56
N ALA A 222 -5.52 -8.98 9.07
CA ALA A 222 -4.48 -8.37 9.89
C ALA A 222 -3.40 -7.81 8.98
N ALA A 223 -3.41 -6.50 8.75
CA ALA A 223 -2.46 -5.84 7.86
C ALA A 223 -1.27 -5.30 8.65
N ILE A 224 -0.07 -5.81 8.34
CA ILE A 224 1.20 -5.49 9.01
C ILE A 224 2.05 -4.65 8.07
N SER A 225 2.61 -3.54 8.56
CA SER A 225 3.69 -2.83 7.89
C SER A 225 4.94 -2.89 8.74
N THR A 226 6.00 -3.50 8.24
CA THR A 226 7.24 -3.71 8.99
C THR A 226 8.33 -2.74 8.58
N THR A 227 9.29 -2.52 9.48
CA THR A 227 10.65 -2.12 9.13
C THR A 227 11.60 -3.30 9.28
N TYR A 228 12.84 -3.07 8.88
CA TYR A 228 13.97 -3.97 8.93
C TYR A 228 15.23 -3.11 9.04
N HIS A 229 16.41 -3.71 9.23
CA HIS A 229 17.66 -2.96 9.24
C HIS A 229 17.80 -2.16 7.94
N LEU A 230 18.37 -0.96 8.00
CA LEU A 230 18.70 -0.19 6.80
C LEU A 230 20.21 -0.14 6.67
N SER A 231 20.70 -0.16 5.44
CA SER A 231 22.14 -0.15 5.15
C SER A 231 22.47 0.95 4.15
N PRO A 232 23.70 1.50 4.16
CA PRO A 232 24.12 2.48 3.17
C PRO A 232 24.08 1.95 1.74
N THR A 233 24.29 0.64 1.52
CA THR A 233 24.05 0.00 0.22
C THR A 233 23.31 -1.31 0.43
N PRO A 234 22.47 -1.78 -0.51
CA PRO A 234 21.78 -3.06 -0.38
C PRO A 234 22.73 -4.23 -0.08
N GLU A 235 23.91 -4.21 -0.70
CA GLU A 235 24.92 -5.26 -0.58
C GLU A 235 25.51 -5.31 0.83
N SER A 236 25.77 -4.16 1.46
CA SER A 236 26.35 -4.12 2.82
C SER A 236 25.38 -4.54 3.91
N GLY A 237 24.08 -4.46 3.65
CA GLY A 237 23.05 -4.94 4.57
C GLY A 237 22.54 -6.34 4.25
N PHE A 238 22.99 -6.94 3.15
CA PHE A 238 22.66 -8.33 2.84
C PHE A 238 23.51 -9.28 3.71
N PRO A 239 22.95 -10.37 4.28
CA PRO A 239 21.57 -10.84 4.18
C PRO A 239 20.64 -10.31 5.29
N GLN A 240 21.09 -9.39 6.15
CA GLN A 240 20.37 -8.95 7.34
C GLN A 240 18.93 -8.51 7.06
N HIS A 241 18.68 -7.80 5.96
CA HIS A 241 17.34 -7.41 5.49
C HIS A 241 16.37 -8.60 5.40
N LEU A 242 16.84 -9.71 4.81
CA LEU A 242 16.04 -10.92 4.65
C LEU A 242 15.88 -11.67 5.96
N VAL A 243 16.92 -11.69 6.79
CA VAL A 243 16.85 -12.32 8.12
C VAL A 243 15.77 -11.65 8.96
N ASP A 244 15.67 -10.33 8.92
CA ASP A 244 14.63 -9.57 9.61
C ASP A 244 13.23 -9.89 9.11
N VAL A 245 13.02 -9.97 7.79
CA VAL A 245 11.72 -10.36 7.23
C VAL A 245 11.35 -11.79 7.67
N LYS A 246 12.32 -12.73 7.65
CA LYS A 246 12.10 -14.10 8.13
C LYS A 246 11.76 -14.14 9.62
N ARG A 247 12.39 -13.30 10.44
CA ARG A 247 12.05 -13.16 11.88
C ARG A 247 10.60 -12.70 12.05
N LEU A 248 10.15 -11.70 11.30
CA LEU A 248 8.76 -11.25 11.33
C LEU A 248 7.80 -12.39 10.94
N LEU A 249 8.10 -13.12 9.86
CA LEU A 249 7.26 -14.25 9.43
C LEU A 249 7.18 -15.35 10.49
N ARG A 250 8.30 -15.64 11.16
CA ARG A 250 8.32 -16.55 12.32
C ARG A 250 7.43 -16.04 13.43
N TRP A 251 7.58 -14.76 13.83
CA TRP A 251 6.75 -14.12 14.86
C TRP A 251 5.25 -14.20 14.52
N ILE A 252 4.87 -13.94 13.27
CA ILE A 252 3.48 -14.05 12.81
C ILE A 252 2.95 -15.48 13.02
N ARG A 253 3.76 -16.49 12.67
CA ARG A 253 3.37 -17.91 12.78
C ARG A 253 3.25 -18.39 14.23
N THR A 254 4.10 -17.89 15.14
CA THR A 254 4.15 -18.32 16.55
C THR A 254 3.24 -17.51 17.47
N GLU A 255 3.14 -16.20 17.27
CA GLU A 255 2.52 -15.27 18.23
C GLU A 255 1.41 -14.39 17.60
N GLY A 256 1.43 -14.26 16.27
CA GLY A 256 0.57 -13.31 15.54
C GLY A 256 -0.93 -13.55 15.71
N ARG A 257 -1.38 -14.82 15.74
CA ARG A 257 -2.82 -15.16 15.81
C ARG A 257 -3.48 -14.63 17.08
N ARG A 258 -2.82 -14.81 18.24
CA ARG A 258 -3.30 -14.29 19.53
C ARG A 258 -3.33 -12.75 19.54
N THR A 259 -2.32 -12.14 18.94
CA THR A 259 -2.16 -10.67 18.89
C THR A 259 -3.20 -9.99 17.99
N ALA A 260 -3.70 -10.70 16.98
CA ALA A 260 -4.69 -10.21 16.02
C ALA A 260 -6.13 -10.26 16.56
N SER A 261 -6.47 -11.25 17.41
CA SER A 261 -7.83 -11.46 17.96
C SER A 261 -8.07 -10.82 19.33
N GLY A 262 -7.03 -10.32 20.00
CA GLY A 262 -7.10 -9.89 21.40
C GLY A 262 -7.80 -8.55 21.69
N PRO A 263 -8.61 -8.44 22.78
CA PRO A 263 -9.13 -7.19 23.27
C PRO A 263 -8.12 -6.50 24.21
N THR A 264 -7.89 -5.21 24.00
CA THR A 264 -7.23 -4.22 24.90
C THR A 264 -5.69 -4.11 24.91
N PRO A 265 -5.12 -2.91 25.24
CA PRO A 265 -3.71 -2.56 24.98
C PRO A 265 -2.71 -2.86 26.12
N ARG A 266 -3.15 -3.13 27.35
CA ARG A 266 -2.29 -3.05 28.55
C ARG A 266 -1.58 -4.35 28.95
N SER A 267 -2.06 -5.52 28.54
CA SER A 267 -1.47 -6.82 28.95
C SER A 267 -0.36 -7.34 28.01
N TRP A 268 -0.13 -6.70 26.86
CA TRP A 268 0.73 -7.22 25.79
C TRP A 268 2.22 -6.92 25.96
N TRP A 269 2.59 -5.99 26.84
CA TRP A 269 3.99 -5.64 27.10
C TRP A 269 4.80 -6.80 27.73
N ARG A 270 4.13 -7.85 28.20
CA ARG A 270 4.76 -9.07 28.75
C ARG A 270 4.86 -10.24 27.77
N ALA A 271 4.36 -10.10 26.54
CA ALA A 271 4.23 -11.20 25.60
C ALA A 271 5.26 -11.24 24.47
N ALA A 272 6.11 -10.22 24.32
CA ALA A 272 7.40 -10.42 23.67
C ALA A 272 8.33 -10.95 24.76
N PRO A 273 8.80 -12.21 24.70
CA PRO A 273 9.76 -12.69 25.69
C PRO A 273 10.99 -11.77 25.66
N PRO A 274 11.60 -11.46 26.82
CA PRO A 274 12.96 -10.91 26.80
C PRO A 274 13.81 -11.85 25.94
N ALA A 275 14.66 -11.26 25.11
CA ALA A 275 15.55 -11.98 24.21
C ALA A 275 16.44 -12.97 25.00
N HIS A 276 15.94 -14.18 25.24
CA HIS A 276 16.76 -15.32 25.59
C HIS A 276 17.14 -16.00 24.28
N ILE A 277 18.14 -15.40 23.62
CA ILE A 277 19.01 -16.17 22.74
C ILE A 277 19.96 -16.88 23.72
N SER A 278 19.69 -18.14 23.99
CA SER A 278 20.71 -19.05 24.50
C SER A 278 21.86 -19.05 23.49
N ARG A 279 23.08 -18.90 24.03
CA ARG A 279 24.37 -18.80 23.33
C ARG A 279 24.54 -19.80 22.19
#